data_AF-A0A938N766-F1
#
_entry.id   AF-A0A938N766-F1
#
_cell.length_a   1.000
_cell.length_b   1.000
_cell.length_c   1.000
_cell.angle_alpha   90.00
_cell.angle_beta   90.00
_cell.angle_gamma   90.00
#
_symmetry.space_group_name_H-M   'P 1'
#
loop_
_entity.id
_entity.type
_entity.pdbx_description
1 polymer ?
#
loop_
_entity_poly.entity_id
_entity_poly.type
_entity_poly.pdbx_seq_one_letter_code
_entity_poly.pdbx_strand_id
1 'polypeptide(L)'
;MPGWYDLIPTPQAVLWFMAAFLLAWGLSVLPRAVTRTRGLRCPACAQPMKPEHGTRCPACLNDASTESNLHHRRRRPFCFTVGALAIVAGTTAAMGAVYVGRFVRHGSSALSDSGAWHATATGLIAFAIVFAAWACRGDRSRGRRRCPRCWYSMAATAGQCPECGFSSSSDRDWYRPRRRRRSLAASALLAALALGLLATPRVIRYGWAGAVPTTVLIAGLPWLPERLIDSRFSFAPNPGALSHRVATGELWAWQSLWLRRRSLAVASDPPTDEVFFRAIPFADPGELGSVATALVLRQASLLASSDPAVRATALDHRILVWRMGVEGPVPGLSSFRVGLLAALDDERSDVRALAAEIIGHLESLASHEAERLANALEDQPWVQRSAFAALARHLGRAPEVVLAALTDYADPSGIDQTPDSAHNRGVLLAIALLFNAAAPPFDSDEARAALVSLSRAPDARTSRAAREVLDRLETGPTPPPTAPPPPR
;
A
#
# COMPACT_ATOMS: atom_id res chain seq x y z
N MET A 1 -28.17 37.60 -27.81
CA MET A 1 -27.45 38.64 -27.05
C MET A 1 -26.59 37.93 -26.02
N PRO A 2 -25.24 37.97 -26.11
CA PRO A 2 -24.38 37.44 -25.05
C PRO A 2 -24.68 38.19 -23.75
N GLY A 3 -24.94 37.45 -22.68
CA GLY A 3 -25.29 38.02 -21.38
C GLY A 3 -24.08 38.74 -20.78
N TRP A 4 -24.31 39.78 -19.99
CA TRP A 4 -23.24 40.55 -19.32
C TRP A 4 -22.26 39.70 -18.48
N TYR A 5 -22.59 38.44 -18.19
CA TYR A 5 -21.73 37.46 -17.55
C TYR A 5 -20.54 37.00 -18.42
N ASP A 6 -20.58 37.15 -19.75
CA ASP A 6 -19.46 36.81 -20.64
C ASP A 6 -18.33 37.85 -20.62
N LEU A 7 -18.58 39.03 -20.04
CA LEU A 7 -17.60 40.11 -19.90
C LEU A 7 -16.84 40.08 -18.56
N ILE A 8 -17.27 39.26 -17.60
CA ILE A 8 -16.53 39.08 -16.34
C ILE A 8 -15.37 38.14 -16.65
N PRO A 9 -14.10 38.56 -16.47
CA PRO A 9 -12.96 37.68 -16.72
C PRO A 9 -13.13 36.43 -15.87
N THR A 10 -13.28 35.28 -16.54
CA THR A 10 -13.41 34.00 -15.85
C THR A 10 -12.30 33.86 -14.80
N PRO A 11 -12.56 33.35 -13.58
CA PRO A 11 -11.59 33.32 -12.49
C PRO A 11 -10.25 32.66 -12.87
N GLN A 12 -10.25 31.76 -13.84
CA GLN A 12 -9.05 31.21 -14.50
C GLN A 12 -8.14 32.28 -15.14
N ALA A 13 -8.71 33.30 -15.81
CA ALA A 13 -7.95 34.37 -16.46
C ALA A 13 -7.28 35.27 -15.42
N VAL A 14 -7.95 35.55 -14.29
CA VAL A 14 -7.38 36.31 -13.18
C VAL A 14 -6.22 35.56 -12.53
N LEU A 15 -6.37 34.25 -12.31
CA LEU A 15 -5.31 33.41 -11.74
C LEU A 15 -4.12 33.25 -12.68
N TRP A 16 -4.35 33.07 -14.00
CA TRP A 16 -3.28 33.05 -15.00
C TRP A 16 -2.54 34.39 -15.08
N PHE A 17 -3.28 35.50 -15.04
CA PHE A 17 -2.70 36.84 -15.02
C PHE A 17 -1.84 37.06 -13.77
N MET A 18 -2.36 36.75 -12.58
CA MET A 18 -1.60 36.85 -11.33
C MET A 18 -0.36 35.96 -11.35
N ALA A 19 -0.48 34.73 -11.86
CA ALA A 19 0.62 33.80 -11.97
C ALA A 19 1.73 34.30 -12.89
N ALA A 20 1.36 34.72 -14.10
CA ALA A 20 2.27 35.29 -15.09
C ALA A 20 2.91 36.58 -14.57
N PHE A 21 2.13 37.44 -13.92
CA PHE A 21 2.62 38.67 -13.30
C PHE A 21 3.64 38.39 -12.19
N LEU A 22 3.36 37.46 -11.26
CA LEU A 22 4.27 37.13 -10.17
C LEU A 22 5.54 36.43 -10.67
N LEU A 23 5.43 35.57 -11.67
CA LEU A 23 6.57 34.96 -12.35
C LEU A 23 7.44 36.00 -13.06
N ALA A 24 6.83 36.86 -13.88
CA ALA A 24 7.53 37.93 -14.59
C ALA A 24 8.16 38.93 -13.64
N TRP A 25 7.45 39.29 -12.55
CA TRP A 25 7.97 40.16 -11.51
C TRP A 25 9.16 39.52 -10.79
N GLY A 26 9.04 38.26 -10.36
CA GLY A 26 10.15 37.52 -9.74
C GLY A 26 11.37 37.39 -10.65
N LEU A 27 11.14 37.06 -11.93
CA LEU A 27 12.16 37.02 -12.98
C LEU A 27 12.77 38.40 -13.26
N SER A 28 12.05 39.50 -13.10
CA SER A 28 12.60 40.86 -13.27
C SER A 28 13.47 41.31 -12.09
N VAL A 29 13.19 40.78 -10.88
CA VAL A 29 13.92 41.12 -9.65
C VAL A 29 15.22 40.33 -9.54
N LEU A 30 15.29 39.12 -10.10
CA LEU A 30 16.48 38.27 -10.10
C LEU A 30 17.71 38.93 -10.79
N PRO A 31 17.62 39.47 -12.01
CA PRO A 31 18.68 40.23 -12.65
C PRO A 31 19.06 41.44 -11.82
N ARG A 32 18.11 42.16 -11.22
CA ARG A 32 18.40 43.33 -10.36
C ARG A 32 19.10 42.97 -9.06
N ALA A 33 18.96 41.73 -8.58
CA ALA A 33 19.73 41.20 -7.47
C ALA A 33 21.17 40.79 -7.88
N VAL A 34 21.40 40.58 -9.18
CA VAL A 34 22.67 40.13 -9.78
C VAL A 34 23.43 41.26 -10.46
N THR A 35 22.75 42.28 -10.99
CA THR A 35 23.35 43.40 -11.69
C THR A 35 24.22 44.18 -10.71
N ARG A 36 25.51 44.12 -11.00
CA ARG A 36 26.56 44.75 -10.23
C ARG A 36 26.43 46.24 -10.46
N THR A 37 26.18 47.03 -9.43
CA THR A 37 26.60 48.44 -9.48
C THR A 37 28.13 48.42 -9.56
N ARG A 38 28.66 48.54 -10.77
CA ARG A 38 30.09 48.67 -11.05
C ARG A 38 30.51 50.07 -10.60
N GLY A 39 30.89 50.18 -9.34
CA GLY A 39 31.52 51.37 -8.79
C GLY A 39 32.37 50.93 -7.62
N LEU A 40 33.67 51.24 -7.68
CA LEU A 40 34.55 51.11 -6.53
C LEU A 40 34.01 52.09 -5.47
N ARG A 41 33.78 51.63 -4.24
CA ARG A 41 33.39 52.50 -3.13
C ARG A 41 34.25 52.12 -1.94
N CYS A 42 34.77 53.12 -1.23
CA CYS A 42 35.59 52.87 -0.05
C CYS A 42 34.76 52.16 1.03
N PRO A 43 35.25 51.05 1.62
CA PRO A 43 34.51 50.34 2.66
C PRO A 43 34.37 51.11 3.98
N ALA A 44 35.24 52.08 4.24
CA ALA A 44 35.20 52.91 5.44
C ALA A 44 34.20 54.06 5.33
N CYS A 45 34.29 54.89 4.27
CA CYS A 45 33.48 56.10 4.14
C CYS A 45 32.39 56.04 3.05
N ALA A 46 32.27 54.94 2.30
CA ALA A 46 31.32 54.74 1.20
C ALA A 46 31.40 55.71 0.00
N GLN A 47 32.42 56.58 -0.03
CA GLN A 47 32.72 57.47 -1.16
C GLN A 47 33.05 56.65 -2.43
N PRO A 48 32.54 57.05 -3.61
CA PRO A 48 32.93 56.44 -4.88
C PRO A 48 34.43 56.68 -5.12
N MET A 49 35.14 55.63 -5.54
CA MET A 49 36.54 55.72 -5.94
C MET A 49 36.63 55.62 -7.46
N LYS A 50 37.49 56.45 -8.06
CA LYS A 50 37.89 56.30 -9.45
C LYS A 50 39.09 55.34 -9.53
N PRO A 51 39.26 54.58 -10.63
CA PRO A 51 40.36 53.61 -10.78
C PRO A 51 41.76 54.21 -10.54
N GLU A 52 41.94 55.48 -10.88
CA GLU A 52 43.18 56.25 -10.71
C GLU A 52 43.66 56.42 -9.26
N HIS A 53 42.81 56.21 -8.25
CA HIS A 53 43.16 56.39 -6.84
C HIS A 53 43.86 55.15 -6.22
N GLY A 54 43.99 54.05 -6.98
CA GLY A 54 44.59 52.81 -6.48
C GLY A 54 43.83 52.21 -5.28
N THR A 55 44.57 51.72 -4.28
CA THR A 55 44.00 51.09 -3.07
C THR A 55 43.64 52.06 -1.95
N ARG A 56 44.15 53.30 -1.98
CA ARG A 56 43.89 54.31 -0.94
C ARG A 56 42.69 55.17 -1.27
N CYS A 57 41.77 55.28 -0.31
CA CYS A 57 40.66 56.21 -0.43
C CYS A 57 41.12 57.66 -0.18
N PRO A 58 40.88 58.61 -1.10
CA PRO A 58 41.32 60.00 -0.91
C PRO A 58 40.58 60.71 0.24
N ALA A 59 39.35 60.29 0.55
CA ALA A 59 38.52 60.98 1.54
C ALA A 59 38.79 60.56 3.00
N CYS A 60 39.23 59.32 3.23
CA CYS A 60 39.42 58.79 4.60
C CYS A 60 40.76 58.09 4.79
N LEU A 61 41.63 58.11 3.78
CA LEU A 61 42.97 57.50 3.78
C LEU A 61 43.01 55.99 4.07
N ASN A 62 41.85 55.32 4.08
CA ASN A 62 41.79 53.87 4.28
C ASN A 62 42.44 53.13 3.10
N ASP A 63 43.51 52.38 3.40
CA ASP A 63 44.25 51.57 2.43
C ASP A 63 43.62 50.18 2.34
N ALA A 64 43.00 49.86 1.21
CA ALA A 64 42.45 48.52 0.99
C ALA A 64 43.58 47.56 0.61
N SER A 65 43.80 46.52 1.41
CA SER A 65 44.90 45.55 1.17
C SER A 65 44.88 44.87 -0.21
N THR A 66 43.75 44.88 -0.91
CA THR A 66 43.59 44.37 -2.28
C THR A 66 42.47 45.11 -3.01
N GLU A 67 42.58 45.25 -4.33
CA GLU A 67 41.56 45.89 -5.19
C GLU A 67 40.18 45.20 -5.07
N SER A 68 40.18 43.89 -4.78
CA SER A 68 38.94 43.12 -4.55
C SER A 68 38.16 43.56 -3.30
N ASN A 69 38.82 44.15 -2.29
CA ASN A 69 38.18 44.69 -1.08
C ASN A 69 37.44 46.02 -1.34
N LEU A 70 37.77 46.73 -2.43
CA LEU A 70 37.08 47.97 -2.86
C LEU A 70 35.77 47.68 -3.58
N HIS A 71 35.57 46.45 -4.06
CA HIS A 71 34.30 46.01 -4.59
C HIS A 71 33.34 45.70 -3.45
N HIS A 72 32.69 46.73 -2.91
CA HIS A 72 31.58 46.56 -1.98
C HIS A 72 30.38 45.92 -2.69
N ARG A 73 30.39 44.58 -2.85
CA ARG A 73 29.26 43.81 -3.37
C ARG A 73 28.12 43.86 -2.36
N ARG A 74 27.28 44.91 -2.41
CA ARG A 74 25.95 44.89 -1.78
C ARG A 74 25.06 43.96 -2.60
N ARG A 75 25.27 42.64 -2.47
CA ARG A 75 24.17 41.70 -2.73
C ARG A 75 23.07 42.10 -1.77
N ARG A 76 21.91 42.51 -2.29
CA ARG A 76 20.70 42.73 -1.50
C ARG A 76 20.03 41.35 -1.36
N PRO A 77 20.33 40.55 -0.32
CA PRO A 77 19.74 39.22 -0.16
C PRO A 77 18.21 39.30 -0.16
N PHE A 78 17.66 40.42 0.30
CA PHE A 78 16.24 40.75 0.26
C PHE A 78 15.64 40.66 -1.14
N CYS A 79 16.29 41.22 -2.18
CA CYS A 79 15.78 41.15 -3.55
C CYS A 79 15.76 39.71 -4.09
N PHE A 80 16.76 38.90 -3.73
CA PHE A 80 16.78 37.49 -4.12
C PHE A 80 15.67 36.69 -3.43
N THR A 81 15.45 36.89 -2.12
CA THR A 81 14.35 36.24 -1.40
C THR A 81 12.97 36.66 -1.92
N VAL A 82 12.77 37.95 -2.21
CA VAL A 82 11.51 38.46 -2.76
C VAL A 82 11.26 37.90 -4.15
N GLY A 83 12.29 37.85 -5.01
CA GLY A 83 12.19 37.25 -6.34
C GLY A 83 11.87 35.74 -6.30
N ALA A 84 12.49 34.99 -5.38
CA ALA A 84 12.22 33.57 -5.20
C ALA A 84 10.80 33.31 -4.65
N LEU A 85 10.34 34.10 -3.67
CA LEU A 85 8.97 34.06 -3.15
C LEU A 85 7.94 34.35 -4.25
N ALA A 86 8.20 35.34 -5.09
CA ALA A 86 7.32 35.71 -6.20
C ALA A 86 7.20 34.58 -7.23
N ILE A 87 8.29 33.89 -7.55
CA ILE A 87 8.28 32.74 -8.47
C ILE A 87 7.43 31.60 -7.91
N VAL A 88 7.59 31.27 -6.63
CA VAL A 88 6.80 30.21 -5.97
C VAL A 88 5.32 30.57 -5.89
N ALA A 89 5.00 31.82 -5.54
CA ALA A 89 3.62 32.30 -5.53
C ALA A 89 3.01 32.26 -6.94
N GLY A 90 3.78 32.65 -7.95
CA GLY A 90 3.36 32.61 -9.35
C GLY A 90 3.13 31.19 -9.88
N THR A 91 4.02 30.23 -9.58
CA THR A 91 3.80 28.83 -9.98
C THR A 91 2.58 28.22 -9.28
N THR A 92 2.38 28.53 -8.00
CA THR A 92 1.20 28.05 -7.25
C THR A 92 -0.09 28.61 -7.84
N ALA A 93 -0.13 29.90 -8.18
CA ALA A 93 -1.26 30.54 -8.84
C ALA A 93 -1.52 29.97 -10.25
N ALA A 94 -0.47 29.68 -11.04
CA ALA A 94 -0.61 29.07 -12.37
C ALA A 94 -1.24 27.68 -12.27
N MET A 95 -0.77 26.88 -11.30
CA MET A 95 -1.32 25.55 -11.05
C MET A 95 -2.80 25.63 -10.65
N GLY A 96 -3.15 26.59 -9.78
CA GLY A 96 -4.55 26.88 -9.41
C GLY A 96 -5.41 27.26 -10.62
N ALA A 97 -4.89 28.08 -11.53
CA ALA A 97 -5.58 28.49 -12.75
C ALA A 97 -5.88 27.30 -13.67
N VAL A 98 -4.91 26.39 -13.85
CA VAL A 98 -5.08 25.15 -14.62
C VAL A 98 -6.18 24.25 -14.01
N TYR A 99 -6.23 24.17 -12.67
CA TYR A 99 -7.26 23.39 -11.97
C TYR A 99 -8.66 23.98 -12.13
N VAL A 100 -8.80 25.29 -11.94
CA VAL A 100 -10.10 25.99 -12.14
C VAL A 100 -10.56 25.82 -13.58
N GLY A 101 -9.67 25.95 -14.57
CA GLY A 101 -10.02 25.74 -15.97
C GLY A 101 -10.44 24.29 -16.29
N ARG A 102 -9.81 23.29 -15.66
CA ARG A 102 -10.23 21.89 -15.79
C ARG A 102 -11.61 21.65 -15.16
N PHE A 103 -11.86 22.19 -13.97
CA PHE A 103 -13.16 22.10 -13.29
C PHE A 103 -14.29 22.69 -14.12
N VAL A 104 -14.09 23.89 -14.67
CA VAL A 104 -15.09 24.57 -15.50
C VAL A 104 -15.39 23.76 -16.77
N ARG A 105 -14.39 23.11 -17.39
CA ARG A 105 -14.61 22.33 -18.62
C ARG A 105 -15.22 20.94 -18.42
N HIS A 106 -14.91 20.26 -17.32
CA HIS A 106 -15.23 18.84 -17.15
C HIS A 106 -16.21 18.58 -15.99
N GLY A 107 -16.71 19.62 -15.33
CA GLY A 107 -17.64 19.51 -14.21
C GLY A 107 -16.99 18.98 -12.92
N SER A 108 -17.81 18.85 -11.88
CA SER A 108 -17.40 18.42 -10.53
C SER A 108 -16.88 16.99 -10.46
N SER A 109 -17.23 16.14 -11.43
CA SER A 109 -16.72 14.77 -11.54
C SER A 109 -15.23 14.70 -11.93
N ALA A 110 -14.65 15.76 -12.51
CA ALA A 110 -13.24 15.81 -12.87
C ALA A 110 -12.32 16.42 -11.80
N LEU A 111 -12.90 17.07 -10.77
CA LEU A 111 -12.19 17.42 -9.54
C LEU A 111 -12.22 16.24 -8.56
N SER A 112 -11.91 15.02 -9.03
CA SER A 112 -11.57 13.96 -8.09
C SER A 112 -10.42 14.47 -7.21
N ASP A 113 -10.73 14.66 -5.92
CA ASP A 113 -10.06 15.45 -4.89
C ASP A 113 -8.54 15.29 -4.69
N SER A 114 -7.78 14.55 -5.49
CA SER A 114 -6.34 14.44 -5.30
C SER A 114 -5.60 15.67 -5.82
N GLY A 115 -6.02 16.20 -6.96
CA GLY A 115 -5.19 17.10 -7.74
C GLY A 115 -4.76 18.41 -7.07
N ALA A 116 -5.71 19.11 -6.44
CA ALA A 116 -5.46 20.40 -5.79
C ALA A 116 -4.53 20.26 -4.57
N TRP A 117 -4.72 19.20 -3.77
CA TRP A 117 -3.88 18.93 -2.60
C TRP A 117 -2.44 18.61 -3.00
N HIS A 118 -2.25 17.84 -4.07
CA HIS A 118 -0.91 17.53 -4.60
C HIS A 118 -0.20 18.78 -5.13
N ALA A 119 -0.91 19.65 -5.85
CA ALA A 119 -0.36 20.90 -6.35
C ALA A 119 0.08 21.84 -5.22
N THR A 120 -0.80 22.08 -4.25
CA THR A 120 -0.50 22.94 -3.09
C THR A 120 0.67 22.38 -2.28
N ALA A 121 0.65 21.10 -1.98
CA ALA A 121 1.72 20.49 -1.21
C ALA A 121 3.07 20.51 -1.94
N THR A 122 3.09 20.24 -3.25
CA THR A 122 4.34 20.30 -4.05
C THR A 122 4.90 21.72 -4.07
N GLY A 123 4.05 22.74 -4.23
CA GLY A 123 4.46 24.15 -4.13
C GLY A 123 5.06 24.49 -2.76
N LEU A 124 4.45 23.98 -1.69
CA LEU A 124 4.89 24.22 -0.31
C LEU A 124 6.19 23.48 0.04
N ILE A 125 6.40 22.26 -0.49
CA ILE A 125 7.67 21.54 -0.40
C ILE A 125 8.78 22.30 -1.15
N ALA A 126 8.52 22.72 -2.40
CA ALA A 126 9.48 23.47 -3.18
C ALA A 126 9.88 24.78 -2.47
N PHE A 127 8.90 25.47 -1.89
CA PHE A 127 9.13 26.65 -1.06
C PHE A 127 9.99 26.33 0.17
N ALA A 128 9.65 25.28 0.91
CA ALA A 128 10.38 24.85 2.08
C ALA A 128 11.85 24.55 1.75
N ILE A 129 12.13 23.87 0.63
CA ILE A 129 13.49 23.57 0.17
C ILE A 129 14.27 24.85 -0.16
N VAL A 130 13.68 25.78 -0.92
CA VAL A 130 14.32 27.07 -1.24
C VAL A 130 14.59 27.87 0.04
N PHE A 131 13.64 27.88 0.97
CA PHE A 131 13.76 28.57 2.25
C PHE A 131 14.82 27.92 3.15
N ALA A 132 14.93 26.58 3.17
CA ALA A 132 16.00 25.85 3.84
C ALA A 132 17.37 26.20 3.25
N ALA A 133 17.50 26.17 1.93
CA ALA A 133 18.75 26.50 1.25
C ALA A 133 19.21 27.93 1.56
N TRP A 134 18.26 28.88 1.58
CA TRP A 134 18.52 30.26 2.00
C TRP A 134 18.96 30.33 3.48
N ALA A 135 18.26 29.64 4.38
CA ALA A 135 18.58 29.59 5.81
C ALA A 135 19.96 28.95 6.10
N CYS A 136 20.31 27.89 5.37
CA CYS A 136 21.58 27.17 5.45
C CYS A 136 22.76 28.00 4.92
N ARG A 137 22.54 28.74 3.82
CA ARG A 137 23.59 29.59 3.24
C ARG A 137 24.05 30.67 4.23
N GLY A 138 23.14 31.13 5.09
CA GLY A 138 23.40 32.06 6.18
C GLY A 138 23.94 33.41 5.72
N ASP A 139 24.18 34.30 6.67
CA ASP A 139 25.00 35.47 6.40
C ASP A 139 26.47 35.04 6.46
N ARG A 140 27.17 35.12 5.31
CA ARG A 140 28.61 34.90 5.26
C ARG A 140 29.32 36.12 5.84
N SER A 141 30.41 35.89 6.58
CA SER A 141 31.27 36.92 7.17
C SER A 141 31.89 37.88 6.14
N ARG A 142 32.02 37.43 4.87
CA ARG A 142 32.61 38.18 3.74
C ARG A 142 34.03 38.67 4.07
N GLY A 143 34.82 37.83 4.74
CA GLY A 143 36.20 38.15 5.13
C GLY A 143 36.33 39.10 6.32
N ARG A 144 35.23 39.54 6.94
CA ARG A 144 35.27 40.35 8.16
C ARG A 144 35.16 39.44 9.38
N ARG A 145 36.01 39.61 10.40
CA ARG A 145 35.88 38.92 11.68
C ARG A 145 34.59 39.38 12.36
N ARG A 146 33.63 38.47 12.54
CA ARG A 146 32.35 38.75 13.21
C ARG A 146 32.03 37.68 14.22
N CYS A 147 31.43 38.06 15.34
CA CYS A 147 30.99 37.09 16.32
C CYS A 147 29.87 36.20 15.75
N PRO A 148 29.97 34.85 15.80
CA PRO A 148 28.97 33.95 15.23
C PRO A 148 27.62 34.01 15.96
N ARG A 149 27.58 34.50 17.22
CA ARG A 149 26.36 34.66 18.02
C ARG A 149 25.60 35.95 17.72
N CYS A 150 26.19 37.09 18.05
CA CYS A 150 25.53 38.40 17.92
C CYS A 150 25.80 39.11 16.58
N TRP A 151 26.77 38.64 15.78
CA TRP A 151 27.19 39.26 14.51
C TRP A 151 27.93 40.60 14.63
N TYR A 152 28.35 40.96 15.85
CA TYR A 152 29.19 42.12 16.14
C TYR A 152 30.54 42.05 15.41
N SER A 153 31.05 43.21 15.00
CA SER A 153 32.32 43.33 14.26
C SER A 153 33.50 43.23 15.22
N MET A 154 34.33 42.20 15.07
CA MET A 154 35.53 41.97 15.89
C MET A 154 36.77 42.65 15.26
N ALA A 155 36.57 43.73 14.50
CA ALA A 155 37.68 44.44 13.84
C ALA A 155 38.52 45.24 14.84
N ALA A 156 37.90 45.74 15.91
CA ALA A 156 38.53 46.60 16.91
C ALA A 156 38.88 45.87 18.23
N THR A 157 38.53 44.59 18.35
CA THR A 157 38.64 43.83 19.60
C THR A 157 39.27 42.46 19.36
N ALA A 158 40.26 42.11 20.19
CA ALA A 158 40.91 40.81 20.16
C ALA A 158 40.29 39.86 21.20
N GLY A 159 40.07 38.60 20.82
CA GLY A 159 39.77 37.51 21.75
C GLY A 159 38.30 37.34 22.15
N GLN A 160 37.68 38.33 22.79
CA GLN A 160 36.34 38.19 23.37
C GLN A 160 35.35 39.22 22.83
N CYS A 161 34.16 38.76 22.45
CA CYS A 161 33.12 39.64 21.92
C CYS A 161 32.53 40.51 23.05
N PRO A 162 32.58 41.86 22.95
CA PRO A 162 32.12 42.75 24.02
C PRO A 162 30.60 42.71 24.23
N GLU A 163 29.82 42.37 23.21
CA GLU A 163 28.35 42.36 23.28
C GLU A 163 27.79 41.10 23.95
N CYS A 164 28.37 39.93 23.69
CA CYS A 164 27.79 38.65 24.10
C CYS A 164 28.74 37.75 24.88
N GLY A 165 29.94 38.23 25.18
CA GLY A 165 30.96 37.51 25.95
C GLY A 165 31.56 36.28 25.25
N PHE A 166 31.17 35.98 24.01
CA PHE A 166 31.69 34.82 23.29
C PHE A 166 33.20 34.95 23.04
N SER A 167 33.99 34.00 23.54
CA SER A 167 35.40 33.80 23.21
C SER A 167 35.53 32.65 22.21
N SER A 168 36.39 32.79 21.21
CA SER A 168 36.73 31.69 20.31
C SER A 168 38.09 31.11 20.66
N SER A 169 38.23 29.79 20.50
CA SER A 169 39.52 29.10 20.63
C SER A 169 40.36 29.22 19.34
N SER A 170 39.73 29.56 18.22
CA SER A 170 40.40 29.71 16.93
C SER A 170 39.93 30.95 16.18
N ASP A 171 40.86 31.60 15.46
CA ASP A 171 40.55 32.73 14.59
C ASP A 171 39.60 32.38 13.45
N ARG A 172 39.59 31.11 13.01
CA ARG A 172 38.68 30.62 11.97
C ARG A 172 37.20 30.71 12.39
N ASP A 173 36.91 30.69 13.68
CA ASP A 173 35.54 30.70 14.18
C ASP A 173 34.84 32.05 13.95
N TRP A 174 35.61 33.14 13.89
CA TRP A 174 35.10 34.48 13.54
C TRP A 174 34.65 34.60 12.09
N TYR A 175 34.97 33.62 11.26
CA TYR A 175 34.57 33.58 9.85
C TYR A 175 33.40 32.64 9.59
N ARG A 176 32.92 31.89 10.60
CA ARG A 176 31.81 30.95 10.43
C ARG A 176 30.52 31.71 10.05
N PRO A 177 29.78 31.25 9.03
CA PRO A 177 28.50 31.86 8.67
C PRO A 177 27.46 31.67 9.77
N ARG A 178 26.70 32.73 10.07
CA ARG A 178 25.58 32.66 11.02
C ARG A 178 24.43 31.90 10.37
N ARG A 179 24.27 30.62 10.76
CA ARG A 179 23.13 29.80 10.35
C ARG A 179 21.88 30.25 11.09
N ARG A 180 20.80 30.52 10.35
CA ARG A 180 19.52 30.98 10.91
C ARG A 180 18.71 29.77 11.39
N ARG A 181 19.08 29.20 12.54
CA ARG A 181 18.43 27.98 13.08
C ARG A 181 16.90 28.09 13.15
N ARG A 182 16.37 29.26 13.53
CA ARG A 182 14.92 29.53 13.55
C ARG A 182 14.28 29.43 12.15
N SER A 183 14.94 29.95 11.13
CA SER A 183 14.46 29.85 9.74
C SER A 183 14.53 28.42 9.21
N LEU A 184 15.56 27.65 9.61
CA LEU A 184 15.65 26.23 9.29
C LEU A 184 14.50 25.43 9.93
N ALA A 185 14.19 25.70 11.21
CA ALA A 185 13.07 25.09 11.90
C ALA A 185 11.72 25.44 11.22
N ALA A 186 11.52 26.71 10.84
CA ALA A 186 10.33 27.12 10.10
C ALA A 186 10.21 26.45 8.72
N SER A 187 11.33 26.25 8.00
CA SER A 187 11.34 25.46 6.76
C SER A 187 10.92 24.00 7.02
N ALA A 188 11.45 23.37 8.07
CA ALA A 188 11.09 22.00 8.43
C ALA A 188 9.60 21.87 8.78
N LEU A 189 9.04 22.84 9.50
CA LEU A 189 7.60 22.90 9.80
C LEU A 189 6.76 23.06 8.52
N LEU A 190 7.18 23.90 7.58
CA LEU A 190 6.51 24.03 6.28
C LEU A 190 6.54 22.71 5.51
N ALA A 191 7.69 22.03 5.46
CA ALA A 191 7.78 20.72 4.82
C ALA A 191 6.87 19.68 5.48
N ALA A 192 6.80 19.65 6.81
CA ALA A 192 5.89 18.75 7.54
C ALA A 192 4.41 19.05 7.23
N LEU A 193 4.03 20.33 7.20
CA LEU A 193 2.67 20.74 6.81
C LEU A 193 2.34 20.30 5.38
N ALA A 194 3.28 20.45 4.45
CA ALA A 194 3.09 20.02 3.07
C ALA A 194 2.89 18.51 2.94
N LEU A 195 3.67 17.72 3.69
CA LEU A 195 3.48 16.27 3.77
C LEU A 195 2.12 15.90 4.38
N GLY A 196 1.65 16.65 5.39
CA GLY A 196 0.30 16.52 5.93
C GLY A 196 -0.77 16.74 4.85
N LEU A 197 -0.63 17.79 4.03
CA LEU A 197 -1.54 18.09 2.92
C LEU A 197 -1.57 16.99 1.85
N LEU A 198 -0.43 16.33 1.57
CA LEU A 198 -0.40 15.16 0.68
C LEU A 198 -1.15 13.96 1.26
N ALA A 199 -1.16 13.82 2.58
CA ALA A 199 -1.88 12.74 3.26
C ALA A 199 -3.39 13.03 3.38
N THR A 200 -3.81 14.30 3.41
CA THR A 200 -5.21 14.70 3.66
C THR A 200 -6.24 13.95 2.81
N PRO A 201 -6.10 13.81 1.47
CA PRO A 201 -7.10 13.08 0.68
C PRO A 201 -7.23 11.61 1.08
N ARG A 202 -6.12 10.97 1.47
CA ARG A 202 -6.13 9.59 1.99
C ARG A 202 -6.78 9.53 3.36
N VAL A 203 -6.56 10.53 4.21
CA VAL A 203 -7.20 10.58 5.54
C VAL A 203 -8.71 10.80 5.43
N ILE A 204 -9.16 11.64 4.49
CA ILE A 204 -10.58 11.87 4.25
C ILE A 204 -11.25 10.58 3.73
N ARG A 205 -10.62 9.87 2.78
CA ARG A 205 -11.20 8.66 2.19
C ARG A 205 -11.15 7.46 3.11
N TYR A 206 -10.06 7.30 3.87
CA TYR A 206 -9.73 6.05 4.56
C TYR A 206 -9.53 6.22 6.08
N GLY A 207 -9.90 7.37 6.61
CA GLY A 207 -9.68 7.72 8.01
C GLY A 207 -8.20 7.81 8.37
N TRP A 208 -7.91 7.77 9.67
CA TRP A 208 -6.55 7.91 10.20
C TRP A 208 -5.58 6.81 9.71
N ALA A 209 -6.10 5.63 9.30
CA ALA A 209 -5.28 4.57 8.70
C ALA A 209 -4.63 5.00 7.37
N GLY A 210 -5.35 5.83 6.59
CA GLY A 210 -4.82 6.45 5.38
C GLY A 210 -3.68 7.45 5.62
N ALA A 211 -3.53 7.97 6.84
CA ALA A 211 -2.46 8.90 7.21
C ALA A 211 -1.09 8.21 7.31
N VAL A 212 -1.09 6.91 7.63
CA VAL A 212 0.15 6.18 7.94
C VAL A 212 0.92 5.92 6.66
N PRO A 213 2.19 6.34 6.55
CA PRO A 213 3.02 6.05 5.38
C PRO A 213 3.16 4.53 5.17
N THR A 214 3.09 4.06 3.92
CA THR A 214 3.22 2.62 3.62
C THR A 214 4.52 2.04 4.16
N THR A 215 5.59 2.84 4.19
CA THR A 215 6.87 2.43 4.77
C THR A 215 6.80 2.14 6.26
N VAL A 216 6.01 2.91 7.01
CA VAL A 216 5.77 2.69 8.43
C VAL A 216 4.92 1.44 8.63
N LEU A 217 3.93 1.21 7.76
CA LEU A 217 3.13 -0.02 7.79
C LEU A 217 3.99 -1.28 7.55
N ILE A 218 4.91 -1.24 6.58
CA ILE A 218 5.82 -2.35 6.28
C ILE A 218 6.82 -2.57 7.43
N ALA A 219 7.46 -1.49 7.92
CA ALA A 219 8.41 -1.60 9.03
C ALA A 219 7.74 -2.12 10.31
N GLY A 220 6.54 -1.62 10.57
CA GLY A 220 5.72 -1.92 11.74
C GLY A 220 4.92 -3.20 11.66
N LEU A 221 5.04 -4.00 10.58
CA LEU A 221 4.27 -5.23 10.36
C LEU A 221 4.14 -6.15 11.60
N PRO A 222 5.19 -6.41 12.41
CA PRO A 222 5.04 -7.26 13.60
C PRO A 222 4.43 -6.56 14.83
N TRP A 223 4.34 -5.22 14.85
CA TRP A 223 3.95 -4.46 16.05
C TRP A 223 2.67 -3.63 15.87
N LEU A 224 2.26 -3.35 14.64
CA LEU A 224 1.12 -2.49 14.36
C LEU A 224 -0.20 -3.23 14.62
N PRO A 225 -1.25 -2.50 15.06
CA PRO A 225 -2.57 -3.07 15.27
C PRO A 225 -3.17 -3.57 13.94
N GLU A 226 -3.98 -4.61 14.00
CA GLU A 226 -4.52 -5.31 12.82
C GLU A 226 -5.25 -4.38 11.86
N ARG A 227 -6.03 -3.43 12.39
CA ARG A 227 -6.74 -2.39 11.62
C ARG A 227 -5.87 -1.58 10.62
N LEU A 228 -4.54 -1.57 10.80
CA LEU A 228 -3.60 -0.89 9.90
C LEU A 228 -2.95 -1.82 8.87
N ILE A 229 -2.94 -3.13 9.12
CA ILE A 229 -2.30 -4.14 8.26
C ILE A 229 -3.36 -4.85 7.41
N ASP A 230 -4.49 -5.17 8.02
CA ASP A 230 -5.61 -6.03 7.60
C ASP A 230 -5.21 -7.33 6.89
N SER A 231 -4.58 -8.21 7.65
CA SER A 231 -4.36 -9.61 7.30
C SER A 231 -5.52 -10.53 7.65
N ARG A 232 -6.55 -10.05 8.37
CA ARG A 232 -7.77 -10.81 8.67
C ARG A 232 -8.81 -10.54 7.60
N PHE A 233 -9.57 -11.58 7.24
CA PHE A 233 -10.61 -11.61 6.20
C PHE A 233 -11.84 -10.74 6.54
N SER A 234 -11.64 -9.48 6.94
CA SER A 234 -12.70 -8.49 6.93
C SER A 234 -13.26 -8.43 5.52
N PHE A 235 -14.50 -8.88 5.34
CA PHE A 235 -15.24 -8.84 4.07
C PHE A 235 -15.28 -7.42 3.46
N ALA A 236 -15.05 -6.40 4.29
CA ALA A 236 -14.74 -5.04 3.88
C ALA A 236 -13.31 -4.69 4.33
N PRO A 237 -12.27 -4.88 3.48
CA PRO A 237 -10.90 -4.51 3.85
C PRO A 237 -10.86 -3.02 4.18
N ASN A 238 -10.22 -2.65 5.30
CA ASN A 238 -10.04 -1.25 5.62
C ASN A 238 -9.24 -0.58 4.48
N PRO A 239 -9.80 0.39 3.75
CA PRO A 239 -9.18 0.90 2.53
C PRO A 239 -7.87 1.67 2.80
N GLY A 240 -7.56 1.98 4.07
CA GLY A 240 -6.29 2.57 4.49
C GLY A 240 -5.20 1.57 4.86
N ALA A 241 -5.54 0.28 5.00
CA ALA A 241 -4.64 -0.75 5.51
C ALA A 241 -3.62 -1.23 4.47
N LEU A 242 -2.56 -1.89 4.95
CA LEU A 242 -1.48 -2.41 4.10
C LEU A 242 -2.00 -3.41 3.06
N SER A 243 -2.86 -4.34 3.45
CA SER A 243 -3.46 -5.33 2.54
C SER A 243 -4.23 -4.72 1.39
N HIS A 244 -5.06 -3.71 1.67
CA HIS A 244 -5.77 -2.98 0.63
C HIS A 244 -4.79 -2.32 -0.35
N ARG A 245 -3.73 -1.68 0.15
CA ARG A 245 -2.69 -1.04 -0.71
C ARG A 245 -1.95 -2.06 -1.58
N VAL A 246 -1.72 -3.26 -1.06
CA VAL A 246 -1.12 -4.37 -1.83
C VAL A 246 -2.10 -4.85 -2.91
N ALA A 247 -3.37 -5.04 -2.55
CA ALA A 247 -4.41 -5.49 -3.47
C ALA A 247 -4.67 -4.49 -4.61
N THR A 248 -4.63 -3.18 -4.33
CA THR A 248 -4.83 -2.13 -5.33
C THR A 248 -3.57 -1.76 -6.12
N GLY A 249 -2.41 -2.35 -5.81
CA GLY A 249 -1.15 -2.03 -6.48
C GLY A 249 -0.63 -0.62 -6.17
N GLU A 250 -0.98 -0.04 -5.01
CA GLU A 250 -0.53 1.30 -4.60
C GLU A 250 0.95 1.35 -4.13
N LEU A 251 1.59 0.18 -3.99
CA LEU A 251 2.98 0.10 -3.54
C LEU A 251 3.95 0.43 -4.67
N TRP A 252 5.00 1.17 -4.34
CA TRP A 252 6.12 1.35 -5.26
C TRP A 252 6.91 0.03 -5.35
N ALA A 253 7.58 -0.21 -6.48
CA ALA A 253 8.30 -1.48 -6.71
C ALA A 253 9.26 -1.86 -5.57
N TRP A 254 10.00 -0.89 -5.03
CA TRP A 254 10.91 -1.13 -3.91
C TRP A 254 10.16 -1.42 -2.58
N GLN A 255 8.97 -0.84 -2.38
CA GLN A 255 8.13 -1.12 -1.21
C GLN A 255 7.57 -2.53 -1.29
N SER A 256 7.14 -2.98 -2.48
CA SER A 256 6.68 -4.35 -2.69
C SER A 256 7.81 -5.36 -2.41
N LEU A 257 9.01 -5.10 -2.92
CA LEU A 257 10.18 -5.95 -2.64
C LEU A 257 10.54 -5.95 -1.15
N TRP A 258 10.53 -4.78 -0.51
CA TRP A 258 10.82 -4.67 0.92
C TRP A 258 9.77 -5.39 1.78
N LEU A 259 8.48 -5.25 1.43
CA LEU A 259 7.39 -5.94 2.09
C LEU A 259 7.59 -7.46 2.01
N ARG A 260 7.87 -8.02 0.84
CA ARG A 260 8.12 -9.47 0.66
C ARG A 260 9.28 -9.97 1.54
N ARG A 261 10.42 -9.27 1.52
CA ARG A 261 11.58 -9.63 2.36
C ARG A 261 11.26 -9.52 3.85
N ARG A 262 10.54 -8.47 4.23
CA ARG A 262 10.16 -8.23 5.63
C ARG A 262 9.15 -9.26 6.11
N SER A 263 8.14 -9.60 5.31
CA SER A 263 7.17 -10.64 5.64
C SER A 263 7.82 -12.00 5.76
N LEU A 264 8.77 -12.35 4.87
CA LEU A 264 9.50 -13.60 4.95
C LEU A 264 10.35 -13.66 6.23
N ALA A 265 11.09 -12.59 6.56
CA ALA A 265 11.88 -12.52 7.78
C ALA A 265 11.01 -12.64 9.05
N VAL A 266 9.86 -11.95 9.08
CA VAL A 266 8.91 -12.03 10.20
C VAL A 266 8.26 -13.42 10.28
N ALA A 267 7.94 -14.05 9.15
CA ALA A 267 7.35 -15.39 9.13
C ALA A 267 8.35 -16.49 9.51
N SER A 268 9.65 -16.28 9.29
CA SER A 268 10.70 -17.24 9.63
C SER A 268 11.01 -17.28 11.13
N ASP A 269 10.89 -16.14 11.81
CA ASP A 269 11.09 -16.01 13.26
C ASP A 269 10.02 -15.10 13.89
N PRO A 270 8.76 -15.55 13.94
CA PRO A 270 7.67 -14.72 14.41
C PRO A 270 7.63 -14.72 15.94
N PRO A 271 7.50 -13.54 16.59
CA PRO A 271 7.42 -13.45 18.05
C PRO A 271 6.16 -14.10 18.63
N THR A 272 5.07 -14.17 17.84
CA THR A 272 3.81 -14.83 18.21
C THR A 272 3.17 -15.45 16.95
N ASP A 273 2.29 -16.44 17.13
CA ASP A 273 1.53 -17.03 16.01
C ASP A 273 0.67 -15.99 15.29
N GLU A 274 0.13 -15.02 16.01
CA GLU A 274 -0.63 -13.92 15.40
C GLU A 274 0.24 -13.10 14.44
N VAL A 275 1.49 -12.81 14.79
CA VAL A 275 2.43 -12.05 13.95
C VAL A 275 2.85 -12.86 12.72
N PHE A 276 3.03 -14.18 12.87
CA PHE A 276 3.26 -15.09 11.76
C PHE A 276 2.14 -14.99 10.72
N PHE A 277 0.91 -15.15 11.18
CA PHE A 277 -0.28 -15.10 10.35
C PHE A 277 -0.53 -13.74 9.70
N ARG A 278 -0.12 -12.65 10.36
CA ARG A 278 -0.13 -11.31 9.76
C ARG A 278 0.84 -11.15 8.60
N ALA A 279 1.99 -11.82 8.64
CA ALA A 279 3.05 -11.64 7.65
C ALA A 279 2.83 -12.47 6.38
N ILE A 280 2.29 -13.69 6.51
CA ILE A 280 2.18 -14.67 5.43
C ILE A 280 1.49 -14.17 4.15
N PRO A 281 0.36 -13.44 4.20
CA PRO A 281 -0.33 -12.99 2.98
C PRO A 281 0.55 -12.14 2.05
N PHE A 282 1.60 -11.54 2.59
CA PHE A 282 2.51 -10.65 1.88
C PHE A 282 3.78 -11.34 1.36
N ALA A 283 4.04 -12.58 1.79
CA ALA A 283 5.20 -13.33 1.35
C ALA A 283 5.02 -13.87 -0.07
N ASP A 284 6.13 -13.96 -0.80
CA ASP A 284 6.14 -14.53 -2.15
C ASP A 284 5.97 -16.06 -2.07
N PRO A 285 4.99 -16.65 -2.77
CA PRO A 285 4.80 -18.10 -2.79
C PRO A 285 6.06 -18.88 -3.20
N GLY A 286 6.84 -18.36 -4.14
CA GLY A 286 8.07 -19.02 -4.59
C GLY A 286 9.16 -19.05 -3.51
N GLU A 287 9.22 -18.04 -2.65
CA GLU A 287 10.18 -17.97 -1.55
C GLU A 287 9.69 -18.75 -0.32
N LEU A 288 8.36 -18.85 -0.15
CA LEU A 288 7.73 -19.65 0.91
C LEU A 288 8.07 -21.14 0.80
N GLY A 289 8.41 -21.66 -0.38
CA GLY A 289 8.83 -23.08 -0.53
C GLY A 289 9.97 -23.49 0.41
N SER A 290 10.91 -22.57 0.69
CA SER A 290 12.01 -22.81 1.63
C SER A 290 11.57 -22.86 3.10
N VAL A 291 10.43 -22.26 3.43
CA VAL A 291 9.86 -22.17 4.79
C VAL A 291 8.62 -23.07 4.92
N ALA A 292 8.11 -23.63 3.82
CA ALA A 292 6.85 -24.37 3.73
C ALA A 292 6.84 -25.56 4.69
N THR A 293 7.94 -26.28 4.83
CA THR A 293 8.07 -27.37 5.81
C THR A 293 7.89 -26.88 7.24
N ALA A 294 8.61 -25.82 7.64
CA ALA A 294 8.48 -25.25 8.99
C ALA A 294 7.08 -24.69 9.24
N LEU A 295 6.47 -24.14 8.20
CA LEU A 295 5.13 -23.59 8.21
C LEU A 295 4.06 -24.68 8.38
N VAL A 296 4.15 -25.78 7.62
CA VAL A 296 3.28 -26.95 7.73
C VAL A 296 3.43 -27.61 9.09
N LEU A 297 4.65 -27.78 9.59
CA LEU A 297 4.91 -28.33 10.92
C LEU A 297 4.32 -27.44 12.03
N ARG A 298 4.47 -26.12 11.91
CA ARG A 298 3.86 -25.17 12.86
C ARG A 298 2.35 -25.20 12.77
N GLN A 299 1.77 -25.22 11.57
CA GLN A 299 0.32 -25.30 11.39
C GLN A 299 -0.23 -26.59 11.98
N ALA A 300 0.44 -27.73 11.77
CA ALA A 300 0.12 -29.00 12.41
C ALA A 300 0.15 -28.91 13.94
N SER A 301 1.15 -28.23 14.52
CA SER A 301 1.19 -28.00 15.98
C SER A 301 0.05 -27.11 16.48
N LEU A 302 -0.38 -26.12 15.69
CA LEU A 302 -1.50 -25.24 16.05
C LEU A 302 -2.85 -25.94 15.93
N LEU A 303 -3.00 -26.86 14.97
CA LEU A 303 -4.17 -27.74 14.89
C LEU A 303 -4.27 -28.70 16.08
N ALA A 304 -3.14 -29.03 16.71
CA ALA A 304 -3.11 -29.80 17.95
C ALA A 304 -3.38 -28.96 19.22
N SER A 305 -3.58 -27.64 19.10
CA SER A 305 -3.90 -26.77 20.25
C SER A 305 -5.20 -27.19 20.91
N SER A 306 -5.30 -27.10 22.24
CA SER A 306 -6.54 -27.33 22.97
C SER A 306 -7.57 -26.21 22.78
N ASP A 307 -7.14 -25.02 22.37
CA ASP A 307 -8.01 -23.85 22.15
C ASP A 307 -8.67 -23.89 20.75
N PRO A 308 -10.01 -24.01 20.65
CA PRO A 308 -10.72 -24.00 19.37
C PRO A 308 -10.50 -22.74 18.54
N ALA A 309 -10.29 -21.58 19.16
CA ALA A 309 -10.02 -20.33 18.43
C ALA A 309 -8.65 -20.36 17.73
N VAL A 310 -7.66 -20.99 18.36
CA VAL A 310 -6.33 -21.21 17.77
C VAL A 310 -6.43 -22.17 16.58
N ARG A 311 -7.19 -23.28 16.72
CA ARG A 311 -7.42 -24.23 15.63
C ARG A 311 -8.18 -23.60 14.46
N ALA A 312 -9.24 -22.82 14.73
CA ALA A 312 -9.96 -22.05 13.72
C ALA A 312 -9.03 -21.12 12.96
N THR A 313 -8.20 -20.35 13.68
CA THR A 313 -7.21 -19.47 13.06
C THR A 313 -6.21 -20.26 12.22
N ALA A 314 -5.73 -21.41 12.70
CA ALA A 314 -4.80 -22.26 11.96
C ALA A 314 -5.39 -22.80 10.64
N LEU A 315 -6.70 -23.09 10.59
CA LEU A 315 -7.39 -23.52 9.37
C LEU A 315 -7.83 -22.37 8.47
N ASP A 316 -8.13 -21.20 9.04
CA ASP A 316 -8.62 -20.04 8.30
C ASP A 316 -7.57 -19.48 7.32
N HIS A 317 -6.30 -19.86 7.47
CA HIS A 317 -5.25 -19.61 6.47
C HIS A 317 -5.35 -20.52 5.24
N ARG A 318 -6.53 -20.54 4.61
CA ARG A 318 -6.84 -21.14 3.30
C ARG A 318 -5.81 -20.79 2.23
N ILE A 319 -5.21 -19.60 2.31
CA ILE A 319 -4.19 -19.10 1.37
C ILE A 319 -2.93 -19.98 1.36
N LEU A 320 -2.53 -20.57 2.47
CA LEU A 320 -1.35 -21.44 2.51
C LEU A 320 -1.61 -22.77 1.83
N VAL A 321 -2.71 -23.45 2.18
CA VAL A 321 -3.12 -24.70 1.52
C VAL A 321 -3.43 -24.46 0.03
N TRP A 322 -4.06 -23.34 -0.31
CA TRP A 322 -4.44 -23.03 -1.70
C TRP A 322 -3.26 -22.62 -2.58
N ARG A 323 -2.28 -21.87 -2.03
CA ARG A 323 -1.07 -21.47 -2.79
C ARG A 323 0.02 -22.54 -2.79
N MET A 324 -0.01 -23.43 -1.81
CA MET A 324 0.73 -24.68 -1.79
C MET A 324 -0.23 -25.79 -2.25
N GLY A 325 -0.92 -25.73 -3.39
CA GLY A 325 -0.28 -26.07 -4.67
C GLY A 325 0.94 -27.01 -4.59
N VAL A 326 1.09 -27.83 -3.55
CA VAL A 326 2.30 -28.61 -3.29
C VAL A 326 2.30 -29.72 -4.32
N GLU A 327 2.90 -29.43 -5.47
CA GLU A 327 3.53 -30.44 -6.28
C GLU A 327 4.73 -30.96 -5.47
N GLY A 328 4.53 -32.07 -4.74
CA GLY A 328 5.62 -32.84 -4.11
C GLY A 328 5.44 -33.24 -2.64
N PRO A 329 6.28 -34.16 -2.13
CA PRO A 329 6.24 -34.63 -0.76
C PRO A 329 6.79 -33.56 0.20
N VAL A 330 5.91 -32.81 0.88
CA VAL A 330 6.33 -31.91 1.97
C VAL A 330 6.54 -32.71 3.25
N PRO A 331 7.73 -32.65 3.87
CA PRO A 331 7.96 -33.26 5.17
C PRO A 331 6.98 -32.68 6.22
N GLY A 332 6.33 -33.53 7.01
CA GLY A 332 5.35 -33.11 8.01
C GLY A 332 3.88 -33.08 7.54
N LEU A 333 3.62 -33.36 6.25
CA LEU A 333 2.25 -33.47 5.73
C LEU A 333 1.41 -34.53 6.46
N SER A 334 2.04 -35.60 6.96
CA SER A 334 1.37 -36.64 7.76
C SER A 334 0.82 -36.07 9.08
N SER A 335 1.64 -35.35 9.85
CA SER A 335 1.20 -34.69 11.09
C SER A 335 0.11 -33.66 10.83
N PHE A 336 0.21 -32.93 9.71
CA PHE A 336 -0.82 -31.98 9.30
C PHE A 336 -2.15 -32.67 8.94
N ARG A 337 -2.10 -33.77 8.18
CA ARG A 337 -3.29 -34.60 7.87
C ARG A 337 -3.95 -35.13 9.13
N VAL A 338 -3.19 -35.63 10.10
CA VAL A 338 -3.72 -36.08 11.40
C VAL A 338 -4.42 -34.94 12.13
N GLY A 339 -3.83 -33.74 12.15
CA GLY A 339 -4.46 -32.55 12.72
C GLY A 339 -5.75 -32.14 12.02
N LEU A 340 -5.80 -32.21 10.68
CA LEU A 340 -7.01 -31.94 9.90
C LEU A 340 -8.13 -32.93 10.19
N LEU A 341 -7.82 -34.22 10.29
CA LEU A 341 -8.81 -35.24 10.60
C LEU A 341 -9.36 -35.09 12.01
N ALA A 342 -8.52 -34.68 12.97
CA ALA A 342 -8.98 -34.35 14.32
C ALA A 342 -9.88 -33.09 14.31
N ALA A 343 -9.58 -32.12 13.45
CA ALA A 343 -10.37 -30.90 13.31
C ALA A 343 -11.74 -31.12 12.66
N LEU A 344 -11.98 -32.24 11.98
CA LEU A 344 -13.34 -32.65 11.56
C LEU A 344 -14.23 -33.01 12.75
N ASP A 345 -13.65 -33.34 13.90
CA ASP A 345 -14.37 -33.69 15.13
C ASP A 345 -14.41 -32.51 16.14
N ASP A 346 -14.05 -31.29 15.70
CA ASP A 346 -13.99 -30.11 16.59
C ASP A 346 -15.35 -29.73 17.18
N GLU A 347 -15.39 -29.16 18.38
CA GLU A 347 -16.63 -28.65 18.98
C GLU A 347 -17.25 -27.51 18.15
N ARG A 348 -16.41 -26.62 17.63
CA ARG A 348 -16.87 -25.49 16.82
C ARG A 348 -17.14 -25.95 15.41
N SER A 349 -18.31 -25.58 14.91
CA SER A 349 -18.64 -25.91 13.54
C SER A 349 -17.62 -25.25 12.60
N ASP A 350 -17.38 -23.93 12.64
CA ASP A 350 -16.48 -23.20 11.72
C ASP A 350 -15.12 -23.89 11.44
N VAL A 351 -14.54 -24.54 12.44
CA VAL A 351 -13.34 -25.38 12.32
C VAL A 351 -13.57 -26.62 11.44
N ARG A 352 -14.64 -27.38 11.70
CA ARG A 352 -14.97 -28.63 10.98
C ARG A 352 -15.12 -28.44 9.48
N ALA A 353 -15.86 -27.44 9.01
CA ALA A 353 -15.97 -27.25 7.56
C ALA A 353 -14.74 -26.63 6.90
N LEU A 354 -13.95 -25.83 7.63
CA LEU A 354 -12.64 -25.40 7.10
C LEU A 354 -11.71 -26.61 6.93
N ALA A 355 -11.70 -27.53 7.91
CA ALA A 355 -10.96 -28.79 7.80
C ALA A 355 -11.45 -29.61 6.61
N ALA A 356 -12.76 -29.77 6.46
CA ALA A 356 -13.35 -30.48 5.33
C ALA A 356 -12.94 -29.86 3.98
N GLU A 357 -13.03 -28.54 3.86
CA GLU A 357 -12.64 -27.83 2.65
C GLU A 357 -11.16 -28.01 2.30
N ILE A 358 -10.28 -27.93 3.30
CA ILE A 358 -8.83 -28.14 3.14
C ILE A 358 -8.53 -29.57 2.68
N ILE A 359 -9.19 -30.58 3.27
CA ILE A 359 -9.04 -31.99 2.85
C ILE A 359 -9.44 -32.14 1.37
N GLY A 360 -10.48 -31.44 0.93
CA GLY A 360 -10.91 -31.39 -0.47
C GLY A 360 -9.90 -30.83 -1.46
N HIS A 361 -8.83 -30.19 -0.98
CA HIS A 361 -7.74 -29.66 -1.80
C HIS A 361 -6.45 -30.49 -1.74
N LEU A 362 -6.41 -31.55 -0.91
CA LEU A 362 -5.27 -32.46 -0.89
C LEU A 362 -5.15 -33.20 -2.23
N GLU A 363 -3.95 -33.67 -2.56
CA GLU A 363 -3.69 -34.40 -3.81
C GLU A 363 -4.35 -35.79 -3.82
N SER A 364 -4.36 -36.45 -2.66
CA SER A 364 -4.89 -37.79 -2.48
C SER A 364 -5.80 -37.87 -1.25
N LEU A 365 -6.84 -38.69 -1.35
CA LEU A 365 -7.79 -38.96 -0.29
C LEU A 365 -7.73 -40.46 0.06
N ALA A 366 -7.36 -40.79 1.29
CA ALA A 366 -7.39 -42.17 1.78
C ALA A 366 -8.81 -42.58 2.20
N SER A 367 -9.12 -43.87 2.21
CA SER A 367 -10.48 -44.38 2.50
C SER A 367 -11.03 -43.91 3.85
N HIS A 368 -10.21 -43.92 4.90
CA HIS A 368 -10.62 -43.42 6.22
C HIS A 368 -10.83 -41.90 6.27
N GLU A 369 -10.16 -41.13 5.40
CA GLU A 369 -10.37 -39.68 5.29
C GLU A 369 -11.71 -39.40 4.60
N ALA A 370 -12.05 -40.19 3.57
CA ALA A 370 -13.33 -40.12 2.87
C ALA A 370 -14.51 -40.51 3.78
N GLU A 371 -14.35 -41.56 4.59
CA GLU A 371 -15.35 -41.98 5.57
C GLU A 371 -15.61 -40.88 6.61
N ARG A 372 -14.55 -40.24 7.14
CA ARG A 372 -14.70 -39.10 8.05
C ARG A 372 -15.37 -37.89 7.40
N LEU A 373 -15.06 -37.59 6.14
CA LEU A 373 -15.76 -36.55 5.38
C LEU A 373 -17.23 -36.89 5.15
N ALA A 374 -17.56 -38.16 4.93
CA ALA A 374 -18.94 -38.60 4.77
C ALA A 374 -19.73 -38.46 6.07
N ASN A 375 -19.14 -38.78 7.22
CA ASN A 375 -19.77 -38.51 8.52
C ASN A 375 -20.05 -37.01 8.72
N ALA A 376 -19.17 -36.13 8.22
CA ALA A 376 -19.38 -34.68 8.27
C ALA A 376 -20.53 -34.19 7.35
N LEU A 377 -21.06 -35.02 6.46
CA LEU A 377 -22.29 -34.72 5.70
C LEU A 377 -23.55 -34.77 6.57
N GLU A 378 -23.49 -35.37 7.76
CA GLU A 378 -24.63 -35.41 8.69
C GLU A 378 -24.67 -34.20 9.64
N ASP A 379 -23.67 -33.33 9.56
CA ASP A 379 -23.50 -32.18 10.45
C ASP A 379 -24.39 -30.98 10.03
N GLN A 380 -24.09 -29.77 10.51
CA GLN A 380 -24.83 -28.55 10.19
C GLN A 380 -24.66 -28.16 8.71
N PRO A 381 -25.65 -27.48 8.09
CA PRO A 381 -25.71 -27.27 6.63
C PRO A 381 -24.44 -26.67 5.99
N TRP A 382 -23.70 -25.83 6.71
CA TRP A 382 -22.49 -25.22 6.18
C TRP A 382 -21.28 -26.19 6.24
N VAL A 383 -21.20 -27.10 7.23
CA VAL A 383 -20.26 -28.25 7.25
C VAL A 383 -20.55 -29.20 6.12
N GLN A 384 -21.82 -29.58 5.99
CA GLN A 384 -22.28 -30.47 4.94
C GLN A 384 -21.84 -29.98 3.56
N ARG A 385 -21.99 -28.68 3.28
CA ARG A 385 -21.57 -28.06 2.01
C ARG A 385 -20.08 -28.19 1.75
N SER A 386 -19.22 -27.95 2.74
CA SER A 386 -17.76 -28.06 2.54
C SER A 386 -17.31 -29.51 2.42
N ALA A 387 -17.84 -30.41 3.25
CA ALA A 387 -17.56 -31.84 3.19
C ALA A 387 -17.97 -32.43 1.83
N PHE A 388 -19.16 -32.04 1.37
CA PHE A 388 -19.65 -32.41 0.07
C PHE A 388 -18.77 -31.85 -1.07
N ALA A 389 -18.42 -30.56 -1.03
CA ALA A 389 -17.53 -29.96 -2.03
C ALA A 389 -16.15 -30.62 -2.04
N ALA A 390 -15.65 -31.06 -0.87
CA ALA A 390 -14.39 -31.76 -0.73
C ALA A 390 -14.42 -33.14 -1.38
N LEU A 391 -15.43 -33.95 -1.07
CA LEU A 391 -15.65 -35.26 -1.69
C LEU A 391 -15.82 -35.12 -3.22
N ALA A 392 -16.63 -34.16 -3.66
CA ALA A 392 -16.86 -33.91 -5.08
C ALA A 392 -15.58 -33.58 -5.86
N ARG A 393 -14.60 -32.88 -5.27
CA ARG A 393 -13.30 -32.60 -5.92
C ARG A 393 -12.42 -33.85 -6.08
N HIS A 394 -12.57 -34.81 -5.17
CA HIS A 394 -11.81 -36.07 -5.19
C HIS A 394 -12.45 -37.16 -6.04
N LEU A 395 -13.73 -37.01 -6.40
CA LEU A 395 -14.48 -37.98 -7.18
C LEU A 395 -13.82 -38.34 -8.53
N GLY A 396 -13.05 -37.43 -9.15
CA GLY A 396 -12.29 -37.71 -10.38
C GLY A 396 -10.93 -38.40 -10.17
N ARG A 397 -10.43 -38.45 -8.93
CA ARG A 397 -9.13 -39.05 -8.57
C ARG A 397 -9.25 -40.37 -7.80
N ALA A 398 -10.30 -40.49 -6.99
CA ALA A 398 -10.60 -41.65 -6.15
C ALA A 398 -12.11 -41.99 -6.24
N PRO A 399 -12.63 -42.34 -7.43
CA PRO A 399 -14.07 -42.51 -7.66
C PRO A 399 -14.68 -43.58 -6.77
N GLU A 400 -14.06 -44.77 -6.66
CA GLU A 400 -14.59 -45.89 -5.88
C GLU A 400 -14.83 -45.53 -4.41
N VAL A 401 -13.84 -44.89 -3.78
CA VAL A 401 -13.88 -44.51 -2.35
C VAL A 401 -14.93 -43.43 -2.12
N VAL A 402 -14.98 -42.41 -2.98
CA VAL A 402 -15.92 -41.29 -2.84
C VAL A 402 -17.35 -41.74 -3.15
N LEU A 403 -17.56 -42.56 -4.18
CA LEU A 403 -18.86 -43.12 -4.53
C LEU A 403 -19.38 -43.99 -3.39
N ALA A 404 -18.58 -44.92 -2.85
CA ALA A 404 -19.00 -45.74 -1.72
C ALA A 404 -19.50 -44.89 -0.54
N ALA A 405 -18.73 -43.87 -0.16
CA ALA A 405 -19.05 -43.00 0.96
C ALA A 405 -20.30 -42.12 0.71
N LEU A 406 -20.47 -41.61 -0.50
CA LEU A 406 -21.66 -40.84 -0.89
C LEU A 406 -22.91 -41.71 -1.03
N THR A 407 -22.74 -42.97 -1.46
CA THR A 407 -23.85 -43.91 -1.62
C THR A 407 -24.38 -44.37 -0.27
N ASP A 408 -23.48 -44.63 0.69
CA ASP A 408 -23.81 -44.92 2.08
C ASP A 408 -24.58 -43.76 2.72
N TYR A 409 -24.11 -42.52 2.55
CA TYR A 409 -24.83 -41.33 3.03
C TYR A 409 -26.24 -41.17 2.40
N ALA A 410 -26.38 -41.55 1.13
CA ALA A 410 -27.64 -41.47 0.39
C ALA A 410 -28.60 -42.62 0.68
N ASP A 411 -28.17 -43.69 1.36
CA ASP A 411 -29.02 -44.82 1.71
C ASP A 411 -30.07 -44.38 2.76
N PRO A 412 -31.37 -44.41 2.41
CA PRO A 412 -32.44 -43.96 3.31
C PRO A 412 -32.77 -44.95 4.45
N SER A 413 -32.10 -46.12 4.52
CA SER A 413 -32.46 -47.20 5.43
C SER A 413 -32.01 -47.01 6.90
N GLY A 414 -31.19 -46.00 7.20
CA GLY A 414 -30.52 -45.89 8.51
C GLY A 414 -30.97 -44.78 9.49
N ILE A 415 -31.70 -43.72 9.08
CA ILE A 415 -31.89 -42.51 9.91
C ILE A 415 -33.32 -41.92 9.82
N ASP A 416 -33.74 -41.27 10.90
CA ASP A 416 -35.06 -40.63 11.11
C ASP A 416 -35.51 -39.78 9.91
N GLN A 417 -36.65 -40.18 9.33
CA GLN A 417 -37.11 -39.79 8.00
C GLN A 417 -37.89 -38.46 8.03
N THR A 418 -37.20 -37.33 8.21
CA THR A 418 -37.81 -36.06 7.81
C THR A 418 -37.74 -35.93 6.28
N PRO A 419 -38.83 -35.59 5.58
CA PRO A 419 -38.85 -35.47 4.11
C PRO A 419 -37.77 -34.51 3.56
N ASP A 420 -37.43 -33.47 4.32
CA ASP A 420 -36.46 -32.44 3.92
C ASP A 420 -35.00 -32.92 3.98
N SER A 421 -34.65 -33.88 4.85
CA SER A 421 -33.28 -34.40 4.96
C SER A 421 -32.97 -35.31 3.77
N ALA A 422 -33.82 -36.30 3.50
CA ALA A 422 -33.68 -37.20 2.34
C ALA A 422 -33.67 -36.44 0.99
N HIS A 423 -34.46 -35.37 0.88
CA HIS A 423 -34.46 -34.46 -0.27
C HIS A 423 -33.09 -33.80 -0.52
N ASN A 424 -32.47 -33.24 0.53
CA ASN A 424 -31.18 -32.56 0.40
C ASN A 424 -30.04 -33.54 0.06
N ARG A 425 -30.08 -34.79 0.56
CA ARG A 425 -29.06 -35.81 0.28
C ARG A 425 -29.00 -36.21 -1.19
N GLY A 426 -30.15 -36.49 -1.80
CA GLY A 426 -30.23 -36.88 -3.21
C GLY A 426 -29.88 -35.74 -4.18
N VAL A 427 -30.26 -34.50 -3.86
CA VAL A 427 -29.90 -33.31 -4.66
C VAL A 427 -28.40 -33.04 -4.60
N LEU A 428 -27.78 -33.15 -3.42
CA LEU A 428 -26.34 -33.01 -3.29
C LEU A 428 -25.63 -34.08 -4.12
N LEU A 429 -25.96 -35.36 -3.97
CA LEU A 429 -25.35 -36.43 -4.78
C LEU A 429 -25.43 -36.16 -6.30
N ALA A 430 -26.59 -35.72 -6.80
CA ALA A 430 -26.74 -35.34 -8.20
C ALA A 430 -25.85 -34.15 -8.61
N ILE A 431 -25.66 -33.15 -7.74
CA ILE A 431 -24.78 -32.00 -7.98
C ILE A 431 -23.30 -32.42 -8.02
N ALA A 432 -22.87 -33.38 -7.21
CA ALA A 432 -21.47 -33.85 -7.16
C ALA A 432 -21.12 -34.56 -8.46
N LEU A 433 -22.04 -35.42 -8.90
CA LEU A 433 -21.93 -36.14 -10.15
C LEU A 433 -21.96 -35.16 -11.34
N LEU A 434 -22.78 -34.10 -11.29
CA LEU A 434 -22.76 -33.01 -12.29
C LEU A 434 -21.42 -32.26 -12.34
N PHE A 435 -20.83 -31.95 -11.19
CA PHE A 435 -19.60 -31.17 -11.12
C PHE A 435 -18.40 -31.96 -11.66
N ASN A 436 -18.43 -33.30 -11.59
CA ASN A 436 -17.34 -34.17 -12.00
C ASN A 436 -17.53 -34.86 -13.36
N ALA A 437 -18.77 -35.05 -13.83
CA ALA A 437 -19.06 -35.49 -15.21
C ALA A 437 -18.48 -34.56 -16.30
N ALA A 438 -18.10 -33.33 -15.93
CA ALA A 438 -17.42 -32.38 -16.80
C ALA A 438 -15.88 -32.59 -16.91
N ALA A 439 -15.28 -33.52 -16.14
CA ALA A 439 -13.85 -33.80 -16.14
C ALA A 439 -13.57 -35.24 -16.63
N PRO A 440 -13.00 -35.44 -17.84
CA PRO A 440 -12.63 -36.78 -18.31
C PRO A 440 -11.38 -37.35 -17.58
N PRO A 441 -11.27 -38.68 -17.37
CA PRO A 441 -12.20 -39.74 -17.74
C PRO A 441 -13.05 -40.20 -16.54
N PHE A 442 -14.25 -39.63 -16.38
CA PHE A 442 -15.23 -40.13 -15.41
C PHE A 442 -16.09 -41.22 -16.04
N ASP A 443 -15.55 -42.44 -16.16
CA ASP A 443 -16.20 -43.61 -16.76
C ASP A 443 -16.25 -44.76 -15.73
N SER A 444 -17.07 -44.61 -14.70
CA SER A 444 -17.38 -45.73 -13.81
C SER A 444 -18.83 -46.17 -14.05
N ASP A 445 -19.01 -47.44 -14.41
CA ASP A 445 -20.32 -48.08 -14.53
C ASP A 445 -21.14 -47.92 -13.23
N GLU A 446 -20.47 -47.84 -12.09
CA GLU A 446 -21.07 -47.58 -10.77
C GLU A 446 -21.71 -46.19 -10.67
N ALA A 447 -21.03 -45.12 -11.14
CA ALA A 447 -21.63 -43.79 -11.14
C ALA A 447 -22.84 -43.71 -12.07
N ARG A 448 -22.79 -44.40 -13.22
CA ARG A 448 -23.94 -44.49 -14.13
C ARG A 448 -25.10 -45.26 -13.48
N ALA A 449 -24.82 -46.37 -12.81
CA ALA A 449 -25.83 -47.13 -12.06
C ALA A 449 -26.47 -46.30 -10.93
N ALA A 450 -25.68 -45.53 -10.19
CA ALA A 450 -26.16 -44.61 -9.17
C ALA A 450 -27.06 -43.51 -9.74
N LEU A 451 -26.66 -42.88 -10.87
CA LEU A 451 -27.49 -41.88 -11.56
C LEU A 451 -28.80 -42.46 -12.08
N VAL A 452 -28.78 -43.70 -12.60
CA VAL A 452 -30.00 -44.40 -13.04
C VAL A 452 -30.92 -44.68 -11.85
N SER A 453 -30.38 -45.07 -10.70
CA SER A 453 -31.15 -45.23 -9.46
C SER A 453 -31.80 -43.91 -9.03
N LEU A 454 -31.03 -42.82 -8.98
CA LEU A 454 -31.51 -41.46 -8.63
C LEU A 454 -32.53 -40.91 -9.63
N SER A 455 -32.42 -41.26 -10.92
CA SER A 455 -33.40 -40.88 -11.94
C SER A 455 -34.80 -41.45 -11.68
N ARG A 456 -34.89 -42.53 -10.89
CA ARG A 456 -36.14 -43.17 -10.48
C ARG A 456 -36.59 -42.75 -9.08
N ALA A 457 -35.87 -41.84 -8.41
CA ALA A 457 -36.25 -41.34 -7.11
C ALA A 457 -37.65 -40.69 -7.16
N PRO A 458 -38.47 -40.84 -6.10
CA PRO A 458 -39.82 -40.26 -6.04
C PRO A 458 -39.80 -38.72 -6.04
N ASP A 459 -38.67 -38.09 -5.70
CA ASP A 459 -38.51 -36.64 -5.76
C ASP A 459 -38.29 -36.15 -7.20
N ALA A 460 -39.20 -35.28 -7.67
CA ALA A 460 -39.20 -34.78 -9.04
C ALA A 460 -38.00 -33.90 -9.39
N ARG A 461 -37.34 -33.25 -8.41
CA ARG A 461 -36.16 -32.41 -8.65
C ARG A 461 -34.89 -33.27 -8.74
N THR A 462 -34.68 -34.20 -7.81
CA THR A 462 -33.58 -35.17 -7.85
C THR A 462 -33.63 -36.01 -9.11
N SER A 463 -34.81 -36.55 -9.43
CA SER A 463 -35.02 -37.33 -10.65
C SER A 463 -34.76 -36.50 -11.93
N ARG A 464 -35.14 -35.23 -11.96
CA ARG A 464 -34.87 -34.33 -13.09
C ARG A 464 -33.37 -34.01 -13.22
N ALA A 465 -32.71 -33.67 -12.11
CA ALA A 465 -31.29 -33.37 -12.09
C ALA A 465 -30.47 -34.59 -12.56
N ALA A 466 -30.76 -35.78 -12.02
CA ALA A 466 -30.12 -37.05 -12.41
C ALA A 466 -30.30 -37.35 -13.91
N ARG A 467 -31.51 -37.13 -14.45
CA ARG A 467 -31.78 -37.28 -15.89
C ARG A 467 -31.00 -36.28 -16.75
N GLU A 468 -30.86 -35.04 -16.31
CA GLU A 468 -30.05 -34.04 -17.01
C GLU A 468 -28.57 -34.43 -17.04
N VAL A 469 -28.03 -35.04 -15.98
CA VAL A 469 -26.64 -35.56 -15.98
C VAL A 469 -26.49 -36.70 -16.97
N LEU A 470 -27.39 -37.69 -16.92
CA LEU A 470 -27.37 -38.85 -17.81
C LEU A 470 -27.44 -38.42 -19.28
N ASP A 471 -28.32 -37.46 -19.60
CA ASP A 471 -28.45 -36.91 -20.95
C ASP A 471 -27.16 -36.22 -21.42
N ARG A 472 -26.50 -35.44 -20.56
CA ARG A 472 -25.19 -34.81 -20.88
C ARG A 472 -24.06 -35.83 -21.07
N LEU A 473 -24.06 -36.92 -20.29
CA LEU A 473 -23.08 -38.01 -20.44
C LEU A 473 -23.28 -38.75 -21.78
N GLU A 474 -24.53 -38.97 -22.20
CA GLU A 474 -24.85 -39.65 -23.45
C GLU A 474 -24.64 -38.77 -24.69
N THR A 475 -24.91 -37.47 -24.58
CA THR A 475 -24.79 -36.51 -25.71
C THR A 475 -23.38 -35.93 -25.89
N GLY A 476 -22.49 -36.11 -24.90
CA GLY A 476 -21.15 -35.54 -24.89
C GLY A 476 -21.13 -34.03 -24.60
N PRO A 477 -19.96 -33.42 -24.39
CA PRO A 477 -19.88 -31.99 -24.11
C PRO A 477 -20.43 -31.19 -25.29
N THR A 478 -21.49 -30.41 -25.06
CA THR A 478 -21.98 -29.44 -26.05
C THR A 478 -20.82 -28.54 -26.47
N PRO A 479 -20.48 -28.45 -27.77
CA PRO A 479 -19.40 -27.59 -28.22
C PRO A 479 -19.67 -26.15 -27.77
N PRO A 480 -18.64 -25.40 -27.34
CA PRO A 480 -18.84 -24.02 -26.91
C PRO A 480 -19.51 -23.23 -28.03
N PRO A 481 -20.44 -22.31 -27.70
CA PRO A 481 -21.05 -21.45 -28.70
C PRO A 481 -19.93 -20.78 -29.50
N THR A 482 -19.94 -20.99 -30.82
CA THR A 482 -18.96 -20.39 -31.71
C THR A 482 -18.94 -18.88 -31.48
N ALA A 483 -17.77 -18.35 -31.14
CA ALA A 483 -17.61 -16.93 -30.87
C ALA A 483 -18.18 -16.12 -32.05
N PRO A 484 -18.99 -15.08 -31.80
CA PRO A 484 -19.51 -14.25 -32.86
C PRO A 484 -18.34 -13.67 -33.67
N PRO A 485 -18.43 -13.66 -35.02
CA PRO A 485 -17.37 -13.12 -35.85
C PRO A 485 -17.05 -11.67 -35.44
N PRO A 486 -15.79 -11.23 -35.52
CA PRO A 486 -15.42 -9.87 -35.15
C PRO A 486 -16.21 -8.86 -36.00
N PRO A 487 -16.66 -7.74 -35.40
CA PRO A 487 -17.38 -6.70 -36.13
C PRO A 487 -16.49 -6.15 -37.26
N ARG A 488 -17.06 -6.02 -38.46
CA ARG A 488 -16.39 -5.47 -39.64
C ARG A 488 -16.17 -3.97 -39.56
#